data_AF-B3P4B5-F1
#
_entry.id   AF-B3P4B5-F1
#
_cell.length_a   1.000
_cell.length_b   1.000
_cell.length_c   1.000
_cell.angle_alpha   90.00
_cell.angle_beta   90.00
_cell.angle_gamma   90.00
#
_symmetry.space_group_name_H-M   'P 1'
#
loop_
_entity.id
_entity.type
_entity.pdbx_description
1 polymer ?
#
loop_
_entity_poly.entity_id
_entity_poly.type
_entity_poly.pdbx_seq_one_letter_code
_entity_poly.pdbx_strand_id
1 'polypeptide(L)'
;MSQETEPEPSPGPKQENGPTTTGSFLCLHTSPPLHIALHGMSALTHTRLSRTAFDLCLELLEAGVKPQALADIVVHILEFKEQFN
;
A
#
# COMPACT_ATOMS: atom_id res chain seq x y z
N MET A 1 -46.70 -30.42 32.99
CA MET A 1 -45.39 -30.46 32.31
C MET A 1 -45.38 -29.33 31.30
N SER A 2 -44.72 -28.23 31.62
CA SER A 2 -44.47 -27.13 30.68
C SER A 2 -43.06 -26.64 30.98
N GLN A 3 -42.18 -26.82 30.00
CA GLN A 3 -40.75 -26.58 30.11
C GLN A 3 -40.46 -25.08 30.10
N GLU A 4 -39.59 -24.66 31.01
CA GLU A 4 -38.83 -23.42 30.97
C GLU A 4 -37.92 -23.41 29.74
N THR A 5 -37.73 -22.26 29.08
CA THR A 5 -36.44 -21.81 28.50
C THR A 5 -36.57 -20.33 28.11
N GLU A 6 -35.85 -19.48 28.82
CA GLU A 6 -35.44 -18.11 28.43
C GLU A 6 -33.91 -18.16 28.20
N PRO A 7 -33.24 -17.13 27.67
CA PRO A 7 -33.35 -16.41 26.40
C PRO A 7 -32.12 -16.68 25.49
N GLU A 8 -32.23 -16.49 24.16
CA GLU A 8 -31.02 -16.35 23.31
C GLU A 8 -30.83 -14.88 22.91
N PRO A 9 -29.69 -14.25 23.25
CA PRO A 9 -29.42 -12.86 22.88
C PRO A 9 -28.99 -12.78 21.42
N SER A 10 -29.75 -12.03 20.60
CA SER A 10 -29.32 -11.65 19.25
C SER A 10 -27.97 -10.92 19.29
N PRO A 11 -26.92 -11.42 18.61
CA PRO A 11 -25.75 -10.61 18.34
C PRO A 11 -26.07 -9.75 17.11
N GLY A 12 -26.36 -8.47 17.34
CA GLY A 12 -26.24 -7.46 16.28
C GLY A 12 -24.80 -7.47 15.71
N PRO A 13 -24.60 -7.06 14.46
CA PRO A 13 -23.26 -7.00 13.88
C PRO A 13 -22.42 -5.97 14.65
N LYS A 14 -21.44 -6.45 15.41
CA LYS A 14 -20.41 -5.63 16.04
C LYS A 14 -19.50 -5.07 14.95
N GLN A 15 -19.49 -3.75 14.78
CA GLN A 15 -18.40 -3.03 14.11
C GLN A 15 -17.13 -3.23 14.93
N GLU A 16 -16.22 -4.08 14.47
CA GLU A 16 -14.84 -4.09 14.92
C GLU A 16 -14.03 -3.16 14.01
N ASN A 17 -13.85 -1.92 14.47
CA ASN A 17 -12.81 -1.04 13.98
C ASN A 17 -11.48 -1.49 14.60
N GLY A 18 -10.61 -2.11 13.80
CA GLY A 18 -9.21 -2.36 14.14
C GLY A 18 -8.39 -2.57 12.87
N PRO A 19 -7.34 -1.77 12.59
CA PRO A 19 -6.43 -2.05 11.50
C PRO A 19 -5.45 -3.14 11.94
N THR A 20 -5.90 -4.38 11.93
CA THR A 20 -5.04 -5.55 12.16
C THR A 20 -4.76 -6.24 10.83
N THR A 21 -3.98 -5.59 9.96
CA THR A 21 -3.39 -6.25 8.79
C THR A 21 -1.88 -6.00 8.78
N THR A 22 -1.21 -6.57 9.78
CA THR A 22 0.21 -6.87 9.68
C THR A 22 0.30 -8.30 9.13
N GLY A 23 0.70 -8.46 7.87
CA GLY A 23 1.02 -9.78 7.32
C GLY A 23 0.16 -10.25 6.14
N SER A 24 0.23 -9.56 5.01
CA SER A 24 0.41 -10.20 3.71
C SER A 24 0.86 -9.11 2.75
N PHE A 25 2.16 -9.06 2.54
CA PHE A 25 2.85 -8.08 1.72
C PHE A 25 2.22 -8.03 0.33
N LEU A 26 1.86 -6.83 -0.10
CA LEU A 26 1.46 -6.55 -1.47
C LEU A 26 2.60 -7.03 -2.37
N CYS A 27 2.49 -8.22 -2.91
CA CYS A 27 3.48 -8.81 -3.79
C CYS A 27 3.28 -8.19 -5.19
N LEU A 28 3.41 -6.87 -5.28
CA LEU A 28 3.15 -6.06 -6.48
C LEU A 28 4.03 -6.52 -7.64
N HIS A 29 5.24 -7.01 -7.34
CA HIS A 29 6.12 -7.61 -8.33
C HIS A 29 5.60 -8.93 -8.94
N THR A 30 4.71 -9.66 -8.25
CA THR A 30 4.19 -10.96 -8.74
C THR A 30 2.95 -10.85 -9.61
N SER A 31 2.36 -9.66 -9.73
CA SER A 31 1.13 -9.45 -10.52
C SER A 31 1.41 -8.52 -11.70
N PRO A 32 1.60 -9.07 -12.92
CA PRO A 32 1.81 -8.27 -14.12
C PRO A 32 0.72 -7.20 -14.36
N PRO A 33 -0.58 -7.48 -14.15
CA PRO A 33 -1.61 -6.45 -14.29
C PRO A 33 -1.47 -5.29 -13.31
N LEU A 34 -1.09 -5.56 -12.05
CA LEU A 34 -0.87 -4.51 -11.06
C LEU A 34 0.36 -3.66 -11.39
N HIS A 35 1.43 -4.31 -11.85
CA HIS A 35 2.64 -3.62 -12.31
C HIS A 35 2.34 -2.67 -13.48
N ILE A 36 1.57 -3.13 -14.47
CA ILE A 36 1.15 -2.30 -15.61
C ILE A 36 0.29 -1.13 -15.15
N ALA A 37 -0.68 -1.36 -14.25
CA ALA A 37 -1.52 -0.30 -13.72
C ALA A 37 -0.71 0.75 -12.96
N LEU A 38 0.22 0.33 -12.11
CA LEU A 38 1.10 1.21 -11.33
C LEU A 38 2.03 2.04 -12.23
N HIS A 39 2.63 1.43 -13.25
CA HIS A 39 3.41 2.16 -14.27
C HIS A 39 2.56 3.14 -15.07
N GLY A 40 1.33 2.76 -15.42
CA GLY A 40 0.39 3.66 -16.09
C GLY A 40 0.07 4.88 -15.22
N MET A 41 -0.19 4.67 -13.94
CA MET A 41 -0.44 5.76 -12.99
C MET A 41 0.79 6.65 -12.80
N SER A 42 1.99 6.08 -12.66
CA SER A 42 3.22 6.85 -12.43
C SER A 42 3.60 7.73 -13.62
N ALA A 43 3.25 7.32 -14.83
CA ALA A 43 3.39 8.14 -16.04
C ALA A 43 2.41 9.32 -16.05
N LEU A 44 1.18 9.13 -15.56
CA LEU A 44 0.14 10.17 -15.50
C LEU A 44 0.41 11.19 -14.39
N THR A 45 0.99 10.78 -13.27
CA THR A 45 1.26 11.67 -12.14
C THR A 45 2.59 12.43 -12.27
N HIS A 46 3.23 12.39 -13.46
CA HIS A 46 4.51 13.07 -13.74
C HIS A 46 5.57 12.87 -12.64
N THR A 47 5.74 11.63 -12.17
CA THR A 47 6.69 11.32 -11.08
C THR A 47 8.15 11.61 -11.41
N ARG A 48 8.47 11.87 -12.69
CA ARG A 48 9.84 12.06 -13.23
C ARG A 48 10.76 10.84 -13.02
N LEU A 49 10.18 9.71 -12.63
CA LEU A 49 10.89 8.46 -12.43
C LEU A 49 10.97 7.68 -13.74
N SER A 50 12.13 7.09 -14.00
CA SER A 50 12.26 6.05 -15.03
C SER A 50 11.55 4.79 -14.56
N ARG A 51 11.22 3.89 -15.49
CA ARG A 51 10.66 2.57 -15.16
C ARG A 51 11.49 1.83 -14.11
N THR A 52 12.81 1.82 -14.26
CA THR A 52 13.74 1.17 -13.32
C THR A 52 13.71 1.82 -11.93
N ALA A 53 13.67 3.16 -11.85
CA ALA A 53 13.61 3.85 -10.56
C ALA A 53 12.27 3.60 -9.85
N PHE A 54 11.18 3.53 -10.61
CA PHE A 54 9.86 3.21 -10.09
C PHE A 54 9.78 1.76 -9.57
N ASP A 55 10.33 0.81 -10.32
CA ASP A 55 10.41 -0.61 -9.91
C ASP A 55 11.17 -0.75 -8.58
N LEU A 56 12.30 -0.06 -8.45
CA LEU A 56 13.05 -0.04 -7.19
C LEU A 56 12.24 0.56 -6.03
N CYS A 57 11.46 1.62 -6.28
CA CYS A 57 10.59 2.20 -5.25
C CYS A 57 9.53 1.19 -4.78
N LEU A 58 8.97 0.39 -5.70
CA LEU A 58 8.02 -0.67 -5.33
C LEU A 58 8.70 -1.75 -4.48
N GLU A 59 9.90 -2.21 -4.85
CA GLU A 59 10.67 -3.18 -4.06
C GLU A 59 10.96 -2.66 -2.64
N LEU A 60 11.30 -1.38 -2.50
CA LEU A 60 11.53 -0.76 -1.19
C LEU A 60 10.26 -0.67 -0.34
N LEU A 61 9.12 -0.35 -0.97
CA LEU A 61 7.82 -0.37 -0.29
C LEU A 61 7.47 -1.79 0.19
N GLU A 62 7.74 -2.79 -0.64
CA GLU A 62 7.59 -4.21 -0.29
C GLU A 62 8.58 -4.66 0.80
N ALA A 63 9.76 -4.06 0.89
CA ALA A 63 10.68 -4.29 2.00
C ALA A 63 10.24 -3.60 3.31
N GLY A 64 9.13 -2.86 3.30
CA GLY A 64 8.58 -2.17 4.47
C GLY A 64 9.09 -0.75 4.68
N VAL A 65 9.75 -0.15 3.67
CA VAL A 65 10.13 1.27 3.73
C VAL A 65 8.86 2.13 3.79
N LYS A 66 8.84 3.10 4.71
CA LYS A 66 7.71 4.01 4.86
C LYS A 66 7.52 4.84 3.58
N PRO A 67 6.31 4.87 2.98
CA PRO A 67 6.08 5.58 1.72
C PRO A 67 6.48 7.06 1.77
N GLN A 68 6.15 7.75 2.87
CA GLN A 68 6.49 9.16 3.03
C GLN A 68 7.99 9.41 3.04
N ALA A 69 8.74 8.60 3.80
CA ALA A 69 10.20 8.74 3.87
C ALA A 69 10.86 8.46 2.51
N LEU A 70 10.35 7.47 1.76
CA LEU A 70 10.81 7.19 0.41
C LEU A 70 10.53 8.36 -0.54
N ALA A 71 9.33 8.94 -0.47
CA ALA A 71 8.95 10.10 -1.28
C ALA A 71 9.86 11.30 -1.01
N ASP A 72 10.12 11.62 0.27
CA ASP A 72 10.98 12.74 0.66
C ASP A 72 12.41 12.57 0.10
N ILE A 73 12.97 11.36 0.18
CA ILE A 73 14.30 11.04 -0.37
C ILE A 73 14.30 11.17 -1.90
N VAL A 74 13.30 10.62 -2.57
CA VAL A 74 13.19 10.66 -4.03
C VAL A 74 13.08 12.10 -4.53
N VAL A 75 12.24 12.93 -3.89
CA VAL A 75 12.11 14.35 -4.22
C VAL A 75 13.45 15.07 -4.02
N HIS A 76 14.11 14.85 -2.88
CA HIS A 76 15.40 15.46 -2.59
C HIS A 76 16.48 15.11 -3.62
N ILE A 77 16.54 13.85 -4.07
CA ILE A 77 17.46 13.40 -5.12
C ILE A 77 17.14 14.08 -6.46
N LEU A 78 15.86 14.21 -6.81
CA LEU A 78 15.43 14.84 -8.06
C LEU A 78 15.76 16.34 -8.08
N GLU A 79 15.54 17.03 -6.97
CA GLU A 79 15.92 18.44 -6.79
C GLU A 79 17.44 18.63 -6.83
N PHE A 80 18.18 17.76 -6.15
CA PHE A 80 19.65 17.79 -6.19
C PHE A 80 20.15 17.60 -7.63
N LYS A 81 19.60 16.65 -8.38
CA LYS A 81 20.00 16.42 -9.78
C LYS A 81 19.78 17.64 -10.67
N GLU A 82 18.74 18.43 -10.44
CA GLU A 82 18.49 19.67 -11.19
C GLU A 82 19.51 20.77 -10.90
N GLN A 83 20.15 20.77 -9.73
CA GLN A 83 21.15 21.80 -9.38
C GLN A 83 22.52 21.57 -10.04
N PHE A 84 22.79 20.36 -10.52
CA PHE A 84 24.07 19.97 -11.12
C PHE A 84 24.00 19.68 -12.62
N ASN A 85 22.90 20.05 -13.28
CA ASN A 85 22.63 19.78 -14.68
C ASN A 85 22.22 21.04 -15.43
#